data_AF-A0A2D4K038-F1
#
_entry.id   AF-A0A2D4K038-F1
#
_cell.length_a   1.000
_cell.length_b   1.000
_cell.length_c   1.000
_cell.angle_alpha   90.00
_cell.angle_beta   90.00
_cell.angle_gamma   90.00
#
_symmetry.space_group_name_H-M   'P 1'
#
loop_
_entity.id
_entity.type
_entity.pdbx_description
1 polymer ?
#
loop_
_entity_poly.entity_id
_entity_poly.type
_entity_poly.pdbx_seq_one_letter_code
_entity_poly.pdbx_strand_id
1 'polypeptide(L)'
;MDLCTLEKNVKKKMYGCTEAFLADAKWILHNCIIYNGGNHKLTQTAKVIIKICEHEMNEIEVCPECYLAACQKRENWFCEPCSNPHPLVWAKLKGFPFWPAKALRDKDGQVDARFFGQHDRAWVPVNNCYLMSKEIPFSVKKTKSIFNSAMQEMEVYVENIRRKFGVFNYAPFRTPYTPNNQYQMLLDPSNPGAGTAKTD
;
A
#
# COMPACT_ATOMS: atom_id res chain seq x y z
N MET A 1 20.08 -23.32 7.53
CA MET A 1 18.75 -22.70 7.61
C MET A 1 17.83 -23.36 6.59
N ASP A 2 16.55 -23.53 6.93
CA ASP A 2 15.50 -24.07 6.07
C ASP A 2 14.14 -23.46 6.47
N LEU A 3 13.11 -23.62 5.62
CA LEU A 3 11.80 -23.01 5.83
C LEU A 3 11.10 -23.45 7.12
N CYS A 4 11.21 -24.73 7.51
CA CYS A 4 10.59 -25.24 8.74
C CYS A 4 11.27 -24.64 9.98
N THR A 5 12.59 -24.44 9.93
CA THR A 5 13.34 -23.77 11.00
C THR A 5 12.95 -22.30 11.10
N LEU A 6 12.84 -21.57 9.97
CA LEU A 6 12.36 -20.19 9.96
C LEU A 6 10.96 -20.07 10.58
N GLU A 7 10.02 -20.93 10.20
CA GLU A 7 8.66 -20.94 10.74
C GLU A 7 8.65 -21.15 12.26
N LYS A 8 9.45 -22.11 12.76
CA LYS A 8 9.59 -22.35 14.22
C LYS A 8 10.15 -21.12 14.93
N ASN A 9 11.15 -20.46 14.36
CA ASN A 9 11.75 -19.26 14.94
C ASN A 9 10.75 -18.08 14.98
N VAL A 10 9.91 -17.94 13.94
CA VAL A 10 8.79 -16.97 13.94
C VAL A 10 7.81 -17.28 15.07
N LYS A 11 7.37 -18.54 15.21
CA LYS A 11 6.44 -18.95 16.29
C LYS A 11 7.02 -18.73 17.70
N LYS A 12 8.34 -18.83 17.85
CA LYS A 12 9.07 -18.52 19.08
C LYS A 12 9.34 -17.01 19.28
N LYS A 13 8.87 -16.15 18.39
CA LYS A 13 9.06 -14.69 18.44
C LYS A 13 10.54 -14.28 18.47
N MET A 14 11.40 -15.00 17.73
CA MET A 14 12.84 -14.75 17.73
C MET A 14 13.28 -13.54 16.89
N TYR A 15 12.43 -13.05 15.99
CA TYR A 15 12.76 -11.95 15.09
C TYR A 15 12.10 -10.66 15.60
N GLY A 16 12.93 -9.66 15.92
CA GLY A 16 12.46 -8.34 16.40
C GLY A 16 12.08 -7.37 15.29
N CYS A 17 12.49 -7.64 14.05
CA CYS A 17 12.18 -6.84 12.86
C CYS A 17 12.21 -7.70 11.59
N THR A 18 11.70 -7.17 10.48
CA THR A 18 11.66 -7.87 9.19
C THR A 18 13.06 -8.14 8.63
N GLU A 19 14.03 -7.26 8.91
CA GLU A 19 15.42 -7.43 8.48
C GLU A 19 16.09 -8.62 9.17
N ALA A 20 15.79 -8.86 10.45
CA ALA A 20 16.31 -10.01 11.19
C ALA A 20 15.80 -11.33 10.59
N PHE A 21 14.50 -11.39 10.25
CA PHE A 21 13.94 -12.54 9.55
C PHE A 21 14.59 -12.74 8.17
N LEU A 22 14.75 -11.67 7.40
CA LEU A 22 15.32 -11.73 6.06
C LEU A 22 16.80 -12.14 6.07
N ALA A 23 17.58 -11.69 7.05
CA ALA A 23 18.97 -12.10 7.24
C ALA A 23 19.08 -13.61 7.46
N ASP A 24 18.22 -14.17 8.32
CA ASP A 24 18.16 -15.62 8.54
C ASP A 24 17.69 -16.37 7.29
N ALA A 25 16.68 -15.85 6.58
CA ALA A 25 16.22 -16.45 5.33
C ALA A 25 17.35 -16.55 4.28
N LYS A 26 18.20 -15.52 4.18
CA LYS A 26 19.33 -15.48 3.23
C LYS A 26 20.36 -16.61 3.43
N TRP A 27 20.43 -17.24 4.61
CA TRP A 27 21.24 -18.44 4.81
C TRP A 27 20.80 -19.63 3.97
N ILE A 28 19.52 -19.72 3.58
CA ILE A 28 19.03 -20.77 2.66
C ILE A 28 19.76 -20.64 1.31
N LEU A 29 19.79 -19.43 0.76
CA LEU A 29 20.46 -19.17 -0.52
C LEU A 29 21.98 -19.31 -0.40
N HIS A 30 22.58 -18.73 0.65
CA HIS A 30 24.02 -18.84 0.90
C HIS A 30 24.47 -20.31 0.95
N ASN A 31 23.84 -21.13 1.79
CA ASN A 31 24.16 -22.55 1.91
C ASN A 31 23.95 -23.31 0.60
N CYS A 32 22.88 -22.98 -0.13
CA CYS A 32 22.59 -23.61 -1.41
C CYS A 32 23.68 -23.33 -2.45
N ILE A 33 24.20 -22.09 -2.52
CA ILE A 33 25.31 -21.71 -3.41
C ILE A 33 26.58 -22.45 -3.03
N ILE A 34 26.93 -22.50 -1.74
CA ILE A 34 28.16 -23.16 -1.27
C ILE A 34 28.12 -24.66 -1.56
N TYR A 35 27.00 -25.32 -1.30
CA TYR A 35 26.90 -26.79 -1.44
C TYR A 35 26.68 -27.24 -2.88
N ASN A 36 25.81 -26.56 -3.64
CA ASN A 36 25.39 -27.01 -4.97
C ASN A 36 26.06 -26.25 -6.12
N GLY A 37 26.67 -25.10 -5.85
CA GLY A 37 27.22 -24.19 -6.86
C GLY A 37 26.18 -23.19 -7.40
N GLY A 38 26.65 -21.99 -7.78
CA GLY A 38 25.80 -20.84 -8.13
C GLY A 38 24.86 -21.03 -9.33
N ASN A 39 25.18 -21.96 -10.24
CA ASN A 39 24.42 -22.26 -11.44
C ASN A 39 23.46 -23.45 -11.28
N HIS A 40 23.44 -24.10 -10.12
CA HIS A 40 22.60 -25.27 -9.89
C HIS A 40 21.11 -24.89 -9.86
N LYS A 41 20.24 -25.81 -10.30
CA LYS A 41 18.79 -25.60 -10.36
C LYS A 41 18.19 -25.24 -8.98
N LEU A 42 18.67 -25.90 -7.92
CA LEU A 42 18.25 -25.60 -6.54
C LEU A 42 18.62 -24.17 -6.11
N THR A 43 19.73 -23.65 -6.61
CA THR A 43 20.15 -22.26 -6.32
C THR A 43 19.20 -21.27 -6.98
N GLN A 44 18.71 -21.57 -8.19
CA GLN A 44 17.69 -20.72 -8.82
C GLN A 44 16.38 -20.72 -8.02
N THR A 45 15.95 -21.88 -7.51
CA THR A 45 14.80 -21.96 -6.59
C THR A 45 15.05 -21.16 -5.31
N ALA A 46 16.23 -21.28 -4.70
CA ALA A 46 16.58 -20.51 -3.49
C ALA A 46 16.56 -19.00 -3.74
N LYS A 47 17.04 -18.52 -4.91
CA LYS A 47 16.96 -17.10 -5.28
C LYS A 47 15.51 -16.61 -5.35
N VAL A 48 14.61 -17.41 -5.90
CA VAL A 48 13.17 -17.08 -5.95
C VAL A 48 12.58 -17.00 -4.54
N ILE A 49 12.94 -17.93 -3.64
CA ILE A 49 12.50 -17.90 -2.23
C ILE A 49 12.94 -16.57 -1.58
N ILE A 50 14.20 -16.17 -1.71
CA ILE A 50 14.68 -14.92 -1.13
C ILE A 50 13.98 -13.71 -1.74
N LYS A 51 13.76 -13.70 -3.06
CA LYS A 51 13.03 -12.62 -3.73
C LYS A 51 11.59 -12.48 -3.21
N ILE A 52 10.92 -13.59 -2.93
CA ILE A 52 9.59 -13.58 -2.29
C ILE A 52 9.71 -13.01 -0.87
N CYS A 53 10.66 -13.48 -0.06
CA CYS A 53 10.87 -12.94 1.28
C CYS A 53 11.11 -11.43 1.27
N GLU A 54 11.97 -10.92 0.38
CA GLU A 54 12.24 -9.48 0.23
C GLU A 54 10.97 -8.70 -0.13
N HIS A 55 10.14 -9.25 -1.01
CA HIS A 55 8.86 -8.65 -1.37
C HIS A 55 7.92 -8.58 -0.16
N GLU A 56 7.69 -9.70 0.52
CA GLU A 56 6.78 -9.78 1.67
C GLU A 56 7.25 -8.89 2.83
N MET A 57 8.56 -8.84 3.11
CA MET A 57 9.10 -7.94 4.14
C MET A 57 8.86 -6.48 3.78
N ASN A 58 9.08 -6.09 2.51
CA ASN A 58 8.74 -4.73 2.08
C ASN A 58 7.24 -4.43 2.19
N GLU A 59 6.34 -5.40 1.99
CA GLU A 59 4.90 -5.17 2.21
C GLU A 59 4.57 -4.85 3.65
N ILE A 60 5.17 -5.59 4.59
CA ILE A 60 5.01 -5.36 6.02
C ILE A 60 5.52 -3.97 6.39
N GLU A 61 6.70 -3.58 5.90
CA GLU A 61 7.31 -2.27 6.16
C GLU A 61 6.54 -1.10 5.54
N VAL A 62 5.83 -1.31 4.43
CA VAL A 62 4.97 -0.28 3.84
C VAL A 62 3.78 0.01 4.75
N CYS A 63 3.05 -1.03 5.15
CA CYS A 63 1.97 -0.92 6.12
C CYS A 63 1.54 -2.31 6.60
N PRO A 64 1.77 -2.66 7.89
CA PRO A 64 1.46 -3.99 8.41
C PRO A 64 -0.05 -4.27 8.45
N GLU A 65 -0.88 -3.24 8.66
CA GLU A 65 -2.34 -3.36 8.61
C GLU A 65 -2.82 -3.70 7.19
N CYS A 66 -2.30 -3.01 6.17
CA CYS A 66 -2.60 -3.34 4.76
C CYS A 66 -2.12 -4.75 4.39
N TYR A 67 -0.93 -5.15 4.85
CA TYR A 67 -0.40 -6.49 4.61
C TYR A 67 -1.32 -7.56 5.20
N LEU A 68 -1.68 -7.43 6.48
CA LEU A 68 -2.55 -8.37 7.17
C LEU A 68 -3.92 -8.49 6.50
N ALA A 69 -4.53 -7.36 6.13
CA ALA A 69 -5.81 -7.33 5.43
C ALA A 69 -5.73 -8.04 4.06
N ALA A 70 -4.65 -7.81 3.30
CA ALA A 70 -4.42 -8.46 2.01
C ALA A 70 -4.16 -9.97 2.13
N CYS A 71 -3.52 -10.42 3.22
CA CYS A 71 -3.30 -11.85 3.49
C CYS A 71 -4.60 -12.56 3.89
N GLN A 72 -5.44 -11.93 4.72
CA GLN A 72 -6.68 -12.55 5.21
C GLN A 72 -7.83 -12.51 4.20
N LYS A 73 -7.82 -11.54 3.26
CA LYS A 73 -8.83 -11.38 2.20
C LYS A 73 -10.27 -11.47 2.70
N ARG A 74 -10.54 -10.81 3.83
CA ARG A 74 -11.91 -10.63 4.30
C ARG A 74 -12.73 -9.88 3.24
N GLU A 75 -14.04 -9.98 3.32
CA GLU A 75 -14.92 -9.21 2.44
C GLU A 75 -14.64 -7.71 2.61
N ASN A 76 -14.48 -6.98 1.49
CA ASN A 76 -14.15 -5.56 1.47
C ASN A 76 -12.87 -5.20 2.26
N TRP A 77 -11.89 -6.10 2.36
CA TRP A 77 -10.62 -5.86 3.07
C TRP A 77 -9.91 -4.56 2.64
N PHE A 78 -10.03 -4.18 1.35
CA PHE A 78 -9.44 -2.95 0.84
C PHE A 78 -10.20 -1.69 1.27
N CYS A 79 -11.43 -1.82 1.75
CA CYS A 79 -12.23 -0.73 2.29
C CYS A 79 -11.97 -0.46 3.78
N GLU A 80 -11.12 -1.24 4.43
CA GLU A 80 -10.75 -1.03 5.83
C GLU A 80 -9.70 0.09 5.95
N PRO A 81 -9.98 1.17 6.69
CA PRO A 81 -8.99 2.21 6.96
C PRO A 81 -8.00 1.74 8.04
N CYS A 82 -6.71 1.90 7.75
CA CYS A 82 -5.62 1.72 8.71
C CYS A 82 -5.75 2.70 9.89
N SER A 83 -4.97 2.49 10.95
CA SER A 83 -5.01 3.32 12.16
C SER A 83 -4.47 4.73 11.89
N ASN A 84 -3.42 4.83 11.08
CA ASN A 84 -3.06 6.04 10.35
C ASN A 84 -3.53 5.90 8.88
N PRO A 85 -4.67 6.48 8.49
CA PRO A 85 -5.26 6.23 7.18
C PRO A 85 -4.43 6.84 6.05
N HIS A 86 -4.25 6.05 4.99
CA HIS A 86 -3.56 6.49 3.78
C HIS A 86 -4.38 7.53 3.02
N PRO A 87 -3.79 8.68 2.61
CA PRO A 87 -4.49 9.68 1.80
C PRO A 87 -5.03 9.09 0.50
N LEU A 88 -6.27 9.44 0.16
CA LEU A 88 -6.85 9.08 -1.12
C LEU A 88 -6.42 10.07 -2.20
N VAL A 89 -6.00 9.56 -3.34
CA VAL A 89 -5.52 10.36 -4.46
C VAL A 89 -6.14 9.92 -5.77
N TRP A 90 -6.28 10.87 -6.68
CA TRP A 90 -6.32 10.60 -8.10
C TRP A 90 -4.88 10.45 -8.59
N ALA A 91 -4.46 9.23 -8.90
CA ALA A 91 -3.12 8.94 -9.38
C ALA A 91 -3.13 8.62 -10.89
N LYS A 92 -2.15 9.13 -11.64
CA LYS A 92 -2.03 8.88 -13.08
C LYS A 92 -0.67 8.32 -13.48
N LEU A 93 -0.69 7.08 -13.97
CA LEU A 93 0.42 6.47 -14.68
C LEU A 93 0.45 6.90 -16.15
N LYS A 94 1.65 6.95 -16.72
CA LYS A 94 1.83 7.24 -18.16
C LYS A 94 1.13 6.17 -19.00
N GLY A 95 0.23 6.58 -19.88
CA GLY A 95 -0.55 5.68 -20.74
C GLY A 95 -1.88 5.20 -20.12
N PHE A 96 -2.15 5.53 -18.86
CA PHE A 96 -3.38 5.17 -18.16
C PHE A 96 -4.20 6.42 -17.81
N PRO A 97 -5.54 6.29 -17.65
CA PRO A 97 -6.36 7.36 -17.09
C PRO A 97 -5.98 7.62 -15.62
N PHE A 98 -6.49 8.72 -15.06
CA PHE A 98 -6.48 8.87 -13.61
C PHE A 98 -7.31 7.76 -12.97
N TRP A 99 -6.87 7.29 -11.81
CA TRP A 99 -7.54 6.21 -11.09
C TRP A 99 -7.54 6.50 -9.58
N PRO A 100 -8.60 6.13 -8.83
CA PRO A 100 -8.60 6.28 -7.37
C PRO A 100 -7.57 5.34 -6.74
N ALA A 101 -6.77 5.86 -5.81
CA ALA A 101 -5.75 5.08 -5.10
C ALA A 101 -5.55 5.55 -3.65
N LYS A 102 -4.98 4.68 -2.82
CA LYS A 102 -4.38 5.01 -1.53
C LYS A 102 -2.90 5.36 -1.75
N ALA A 103 -2.45 6.50 -1.24
CA ALA A 103 -1.03 6.88 -1.20
C ALA A 103 -0.38 6.26 0.05
N LEU A 104 0.39 5.18 -0.13
CA LEU A 104 0.93 4.40 0.99
C LEU A 104 2.18 5.02 1.61
N ARG A 105 3.09 5.50 0.75
CA ARG A 105 4.33 6.19 1.15
C ARG A 105 4.86 7.07 0.03
N ASP A 106 5.69 8.03 0.42
CA ASP A 106 6.43 8.91 -0.48
C ASP A 106 7.90 8.50 -0.53
N LYS A 107 8.50 8.49 -1.73
CA LYS A 107 9.93 8.25 -1.90
C LYS A 107 10.43 8.93 -3.18
N ASP A 108 11.46 9.76 -3.07
CA ASP A 108 12.18 10.36 -4.21
C ASP A 108 11.26 11.04 -5.25
N GLY A 109 10.24 11.77 -4.79
CA GLY A 109 9.26 12.45 -5.65
C GLY A 109 8.24 11.51 -6.31
N GLN A 110 8.15 10.27 -5.85
CA GLN A 110 7.17 9.27 -6.25
C GLN A 110 6.26 8.91 -5.08
N VAL A 111 5.02 8.55 -5.40
CA VAL A 111 4.01 8.04 -4.48
C VAL A 111 3.83 6.55 -4.75
N ASP A 112 3.94 5.72 -3.72
CA ASP A 112 3.57 4.31 -3.77
C ASP A 112 2.04 4.21 -3.71
N ALA A 113 1.41 4.18 -4.89
CA ALA A 113 -0.04 4.19 -5.02
C ALA A 113 -0.58 2.77 -5.10
N ARG A 114 -1.60 2.46 -4.30
CA ARG A 114 -2.38 1.21 -4.38
C ARG A 114 -3.79 1.50 -4.84
N PHE A 115 -4.15 1.02 -6.02
CA PHE A 115 -5.37 1.41 -6.72
C PHE A 115 -6.60 0.65 -6.24
N PHE A 116 -7.74 1.32 -6.16
CA PHE A 116 -9.02 0.65 -5.93
C PHE A 116 -9.44 -0.19 -7.14
N GLY A 117 -10.22 -1.24 -6.90
CA GLY A 117 -10.65 -2.22 -7.88
C GLY A 117 -9.67 -3.39 -8.02
N GLN A 118 -8.56 -3.19 -8.74
CA GLN A 118 -7.59 -4.27 -9.01
C GLN A 118 -6.57 -4.47 -7.89
N HIS A 119 -6.40 -3.50 -7.00
CA HIS A 119 -5.47 -3.52 -5.86
C HIS A 119 -4.00 -3.67 -6.27
N ASP A 120 -3.68 -3.36 -7.53
CA ASP A 120 -2.34 -3.26 -8.04
C ASP A 120 -1.63 -2.04 -7.47
N ARG A 121 -0.30 -2.07 -7.56
CA ARG A 121 0.56 -1.00 -7.05
C ARG A 121 1.49 -0.48 -8.11
N ALA A 122 1.78 0.81 -8.02
CA ALA A 122 2.80 1.43 -8.81
C ALA A 122 3.39 2.66 -8.13
N TRP A 123 4.64 2.94 -8.45
CA TRP A 123 5.25 4.24 -8.20
C TRP A 123 4.71 5.25 -9.22
N VAL A 124 4.06 6.31 -8.73
CA VAL A 124 3.47 7.36 -9.53
C VAL A 124 4.19 8.68 -9.22
N PRO A 125 4.62 9.47 -10.22
CA PRO A 125 5.24 10.77 -9.96
C PRO A 125 4.29 11.65 -9.14
N VAL A 126 4.80 12.32 -8.09
CA VAL A 126 3.97 13.14 -7.18
C VAL A 126 3.17 14.22 -7.94
N ASN A 127 3.74 14.81 -8.99
CA ASN A 127 3.08 15.80 -9.84
C ASN A 127 1.91 15.24 -10.67
N ASN A 128 1.77 13.92 -10.72
CA ASN A 128 0.65 13.21 -11.36
C ASN A 128 -0.36 12.69 -10.32
N CYS A 129 -0.27 13.16 -9.08
CA CYS A 129 -1.19 12.83 -8.00
C CYS A 129 -1.95 14.08 -7.56
N TYR A 130 -3.27 14.01 -7.54
CA TYR A 130 -4.13 15.01 -6.91
C TYR A 130 -4.78 14.41 -5.68
N LEU A 131 -5.03 15.21 -4.64
CA LEU A 131 -5.92 14.80 -3.57
C LEU A 131 -7.30 14.42 -4.13
N MET A 132 -7.93 13.44 -3.50
CA MET A 132 -9.25 12.97 -3.90
C MET A 132 -10.27 14.12 -3.88
N SER A 133 -10.89 14.37 -5.03
CA SER A 133 -11.94 15.36 -5.26
C SER A 133 -13.22 14.67 -5.74
N LYS A 134 -14.39 15.28 -5.48
CA LYS A 134 -15.68 14.78 -6.01
C LYS A 134 -15.74 14.81 -7.54
N GLU A 135 -15.12 15.83 -8.15
CA GLU A 135 -14.99 15.94 -9.59
C GLU A 135 -13.87 15.02 -10.10
N ILE A 136 -14.16 14.27 -11.16
CA ILE A 136 -13.25 13.29 -11.77
C ILE A 136 -12.33 14.01 -12.78
N PRO A 137 -10.99 13.86 -12.71
CA PRO A 137 -10.04 14.64 -13.52
C PRO A 137 -9.93 14.23 -15.00
N PHE A 138 -10.87 13.45 -15.52
CA PHE A 138 -10.90 13.00 -16.91
C PHE A 138 -12.31 12.53 -17.34
N SER A 139 -12.53 12.39 -18.64
CA SER A 139 -13.76 11.80 -19.17
C SER A 139 -13.73 10.27 -19.13
N VAL A 140 -14.64 9.65 -18.39
CA VAL A 140 -14.79 8.19 -18.30
C VAL A 140 -15.47 7.65 -19.57
N LYS A 141 -14.68 7.31 -20.61
CA LYS A 141 -15.23 6.83 -21.91
C LYS A 141 -15.00 5.34 -22.21
N LYS A 142 -13.84 4.76 -21.88
CA LYS A 142 -13.44 3.41 -22.34
C LYS A 142 -13.51 2.29 -21.29
N THR A 143 -13.64 2.61 -20.01
CA THR A 143 -13.54 1.65 -18.89
C THR A 143 -14.65 1.84 -17.86
N LYS A 144 -15.87 2.17 -18.30
CA LYS A 144 -16.94 2.65 -17.41
C LYS A 144 -17.31 1.65 -16.31
N SER A 145 -17.44 0.35 -16.58
CA SER A 145 -17.81 -0.62 -15.53
C SER A 145 -16.70 -0.83 -14.50
N ILE A 146 -15.47 -1.11 -14.95
CA ILE A 146 -14.31 -1.36 -14.08
C ILE A 146 -14.01 -0.12 -13.22
N PHE A 147 -14.09 1.06 -13.84
CA PHE A 147 -13.93 2.33 -13.13
C PHE A 147 -15.03 2.55 -12.10
N ASN A 148 -16.30 2.28 -12.44
CA ASN A 148 -17.41 2.41 -11.51
C ASN A 148 -17.24 1.47 -10.30
N SER A 149 -16.77 0.23 -10.51
CA SER A 149 -16.48 -0.70 -9.40
C SER A 149 -15.37 -0.18 -8.49
N ALA A 150 -14.29 0.39 -9.04
CA ALA A 150 -13.23 1.00 -8.25
C ALA A 150 -13.73 2.23 -7.47
N MET A 151 -14.59 3.05 -8.07
CA MET A 151 -15.22 4.19 -7.38
C MET A 151 -16.16 3.75 -6.26
N GLN A 152 -16.99 2.73 -6.50
CA GLN A 152 -17.89 2.19 -5.48
C GLN A 152 -17.09 1.63 -4.29
N GLU A 153 -16.00 0.91 -4.54
CA GLU A 153 -15.11 0.43 -3.48
C GLU A 153 -14.50 1.60 -2.68
N MET A 154 -14.04 2.66 -3.37
CA MET A 154 -13.53 3.86 -2.73
C MET A 154 -14.60 4.59 -1.90
N GLU A 155 -15.84 4.65 -2.36
CA GLU A 155 -16.96 5.23 -1.61
C GLU A 155 -17.22 4.48 -0.31
N VAL A 156 -17.22 3.14 -0.34
CA VAL A 156 -17.32 2.30 0.88
C VAL A 156 -16.15 2.58 1.82
N TYR A 157 -14.92 2.74 1.31
CA TYR A 157 -13.78 3.15 2.13
C TYR A 157 -14.01 4.53 2.79
N VAL A 158 -14.54 5.51 2.04
CA VAL A 158 -14.84 6.86 2.56
C VAL A 158 -15.94 6.84 3.63
N GLU A 159 -16.90 5.92 3.53
CA GLU A 159 -17.89 5.71 4.60
C GLU A 159 -17.23 5.10 5.84
N ASN A 160 -16.36 4.11 5.65
CA ASN A 160 -15.67 3.44 6.76
C ASN A 160 -14.70 4.38 7.49
N ILE A 161 -13.94 5.22 6.77
CA ILE A 161 -13.04 6.20 7.38
C ILE A 161 -13.82 7.26 8.18
N ARG A 162 -14.97 7.72 7.68
CA ARG A 162 -15.87 8.63 8.42
C ARG A 162 -16.46 7.96 9.65
N ARG A 163 -16.83 6.67 9.56
CA ARG A 163 -17.31 5.91 10.72
C ARG A 163 -16.23 5.77 11.79
N LYS A 164 -14.97 5.55 11.40
CA LYS A 164 -13.84 5.33 12.31
C LYS A 164 -13.31 6.64 12.93
N PHE A 165 -13.13 7.69 12.13
CA PHE A 165 -12.45 8.92 12.56
C PHE A 165 -13.35 10.17 12.59
N GLY A 166 -14.62 10.05 12.18
CA GLY A 166 -15.57 11.16 12.14
C GLY A 166 -15.41 12.11 10.96
N VAL A 167 -14.30 12.06 10.21
CA VAL A 167 -13.99 13.03 9.15
C VAL A 167 -13.44 12.38 7.88
N PHE A 168 -13.77 12.98 6.74
CA PHE A 168 -13.08 12.82 5.47
C PHE A 168 -13.40 14.00 4.55
N ASN A 169 -12.39 14.77 4.19
CA ASN A 169 -12.55 15.96 3.36
C ASN A 169 -12.14 15.68 1.90
N TYR A 170 -13.09 15.78 0.98
CA TYR A 170 -12.76 15.87 -0.44
C TYR A 170 -12.08 17.22 -0.72
N ALA A 171 -10.98 17.20 -1.47
CA ALA A 171 -10.27 18.41 -1.86
C ALA A 171 -10.95 19.12 -3.04
N PRO A 172 -10.68 20.43 -3.24
CA PRO A 172 -11.01 21.12 -4.48
C PRO A 172 -10.43 20.40 -5.70
N PHE A 173 -11.07 20.57 -6.85
CA PHE A 173 -10.67 19.88 -8.07
C PHE A 173 -9.19 20.15 -8.42
N ARG A 174 -8.44 19.07 -8.72
CA ARG A 174 -7.01 19.11 -9.05
C ARG A 174 -6.10 19.74 -8.00
N THR A 175 -6.49 19.68 -6.73
CA THR A 175 -5.58 20.06 -5.64
C THR A 175 -4.37 19.12 -5.64
N PRO A 176 -3.13 19.61 -5.78
CA PRO A 176 -1.93 18.77 -5.79
C PRO A 176 -1.80 17.96 -4.50
N TYR A 177 -1.44 16.69 -4.63
CA TYR A 177 -1.00 15.91 -3.49
C TYR A 177 0.38 16.39 -3.04
N THR A 178 0.60 16.43 -1.72
CA THR A 178 1.89 16.73 -1.12
C THR A 178 2.24 15.65 -0.09
N PRO A 179 3.53 15.34 0.12
CA PRO A 179 3.92 14.44 1.20
C PRO A 179 3.42 14.94 2.56
N ASN A 180 3.08 14.00 3.46
CA ASN A 180 2.52 14.30 4.79
C ASN A 180 1.24 15.15 4.78
N ASN A 181 0.48 15.15 3.68
CA ASN A 181 -0.75 15.93 3.57
C ASN A 181 -1.82 15.40 4.53
N GLN A 182 -2.33 16.30 5.39
CA GLN A 182 -3.32 16.00 6.40
C GLN A 182 -4.74 16.48 6.03
N TYR A 183 -4.93 17.06 4.84
CA TYR A 183 -6.15 17.76 4.44
C TYR A 183 -7.42 16.91 4.65
N GLN A 184 -7.35 15.64 4.27
CA GLN A 184 -8.47 14.71 4.35
C GLN A 184 -8.90 14.40 5.78
N MET A 185 -7.99 14.58 6.74
CA MET A 185 -8.21 14.31 8.17
C MET A 185 -8.36 15.59 9.01
N LEU A 186 -8.37 16.78 8.40
CA LEU A 186 -8.66 18.04 9.12
C LEU A 186 -10.05 18.01 9.73
N LEU A 187 -10.19 18.46 10.97
CA LEU A 187 -11.50 18.62 11.62
C LEU A 187 -12.34 19.72 10.93
N ASP A 188 -11.66 20.78 10.49
CA ASP A 188 -12.22 21.86 9.70
C ASP A 188 -11.27 22.20 8.55
N PRO A 189 -11.60 21.84 7.29
CA PRO A 189 -10.74 22.16 6.14
C PRO A 189 -10.64 23.67 5.85
N SER A 190 -11.55 24.49 6.39
CA SER A 190 -11.48 25.96 6.29
C SER A 190 -10.58 26.60 7.36
N ASN A 191 -10.24 25.87 8.42
CA ASN A 191 -9.34 26.29 9.49
C ASN A 191 -8.32 25.19 9.83
N PRO A 192 -7.22 25.06 9.06
CA PRO A 192 -6.21 24.03 9.30
C PRO A 192 -5.56 24.08 10.69
N GLY A 193 -5.61 25.23 11.38
CA GLY A 193 -5.12 25.39 12.75
C GLY A 193 -5.94 24.63 13.81
N ALA A 194 -7.15 24.19 13.48
CA ALA A 194 -7.99 23.37 14.36
C ALA A 194 -7.45 21.94 14.57
N GLY A 195 -6.45 21.53 13.79
CA GLY A 195 -5.81 20.23 13.86
C GLY A 195 -6.55 19.14 13.08
N THR A 196 -6.08 17.90 13.25
CA THR A 196 -6.59 16.71 12.58
C THR A 196 -7.38 15.84 13.56
N ALA A 197 -8.23 14.98 13.03
CA ALA A 197 -8.79 13.88 13.83
C ALA A 197 -7.65 13.06 14.42
N LYS A 198 -7.82 12.63 15.67
CA LYS A 198 -6.85 11.75 16.33
C LYS A 198 -6.80 10.43 15.58
N THR A 199 -5.60 10.04 15.19
CA THR A 199 -5.27 8.69 14.74
C THR A 199 -4.77 7.93 15.96
N ASP A 200 -5.35 6.76 16.24
CA ASP A 200 -4.91 5.87 17.32
C ASP A 200 -3.60 5.15 16.97
#